data_AF-A0A7J8EXV2-F1
#
_entry.id   AF-A0A7J8EXV2-F1
#
_cell.length_a   1.000
_cell.length_b   1.000
_cell.length_c   1.000
_cell.angle_alpha   90.00
_cell.angle_beta   90.00
_cell.angle_gamma   90.00
#
_symmetry.space_group_name_H-M   'P 1'
#
loop_
_entity.id
_entity.type
_entity.pdbx_description
1 polymer ?
#
loop_
_entity_poly.entity_id
_entity_poly.type
_entity_poly.pdbx_seq_one_letter_code
_entity_poly.pdbx_strand_id
1 'polypeptide(L)'
;MAEAEVQGAEPETRGLERKCRAQAEGDVVPGAGRRRCGLLRIKMLWFQGNSMQLAKYSFLLFLRNLSASKTVLPVLTLFTKDPCPLCDEAKEILEPYKNRFILQEVDITLPENSAWYERYKFDIPVFHLNGQFLMMHRVNISKLEKQLQKLEQQDARG
;
A
#
# COMPACT_ATOMS: atom_id res chain seq x y z
N MET A 1 -53.41 22.84 18.83
CA MET A 1 -54.04 23.33 17.58
C MET A 1 -53.05 24.32 16.96
N ALA A 2 -52.29 24.02 15.91
CA ALA A 2 -52.57 23.20 14.76
C ALA A 2 -51.52 22.11 14.51
N GLU A 3 -52.01 20.97 14.03
CA GLU A 3 -51.26 19.86 13.45
C GLU A 3 -51.28 20.02 11.92
N ALA A 4 -50.21 19.58 11.25
CA ALA A 4 -50.22 19.24 9.83
C ALA A 4 -49.20 18.12 9.56
N GLU A 5 -49.73 16.90 9.50
CA GLU A 5 -49.25 15.71 8.78
C GLU A 5 -49.33 15.94 7.24
N VAL A 6 -48.74 15.21 6.26
CA VAL A 6 -47.77 14.11 6.11
C VAL A 6 -47.58 13.84 4.58
N GLN A 7 -46.49 13.14 4.22
CA GLN A 7 -46.29 12.19 3.08
C GLN A 7 -45.69 12.61 1.70
N GLY A 8 -44.67 11.82 1.32
CA GLY A 8 -44.21 11.49 -0.05
C GLY A 8 -42.74 11.90 -0.30
N ALA A 9 -41.77 11.07 -0.70
CA ALA A 9 -41.73 9.70 -1.19
C ALA A 9 -40.28 9.13 -1.09
N GLU A 10 -40.14 7.79 -0.96
CA GLU A 10 -38.90 7.00 -1.17
C GLU A 10 -38.59 6.80 -2.69
N PRO A 11 -37.73 5.86 -3.14
CA PRO A 11 -36.25 5.80 -3.06
C PRO A 11 -35.62 5.59 -4.47
N GLU A 12 -34.41 6.09 -4.74
CA GLU A 12 -33.66 5.68 -5.94
C GLU A 12 -32.53 4.71 -5.59
N THR A 13 -32.83 3.41 -5.76
CA THR A 13 -31.84 2.34 -5.92
C THR A 13 -31.74 1.96 -7.40
N ARG A 14 -30.57 2.14 -8.01
CA ARG A 14 -30.05 1.50 -9.24
C ARG A 14 -28.62 2.02 -9.41
N GLY A 15 -27.54 1.28 -9.23
CA GLY A 15 -27.27 -0.06 -9.73
C GLY A 15 -26.16 0.08 -10.77
N LEU A 16 -24.91 -0.30 -10.44
CA LEU A 16 -23.98 -0.85 -11.42
C LEU A 16 -22.86 -1.64 -10.75
N GLU A 17 -23.06 -2.95 -10.69
CA GLU A 17 -22.02 -3.91 -10.40
C GLU A 17 -20.99 -4.01 -11.55
N ARG A 18 -19.72 -4.13 -11.13
CA ARG A 18 -18.69 -5.03 -11.66
C ARG A 18 -18.51 -5.13 -13.17
N LYS A 19 -17.45 -4.48 -13.67
CA LYS A 19 -16.63 -5.02 -14.77
C LYS A 19 -15.19 -4.47 -14.74
N CYS A 20 -14.34 -4.96 -13.84
CA CYS A 20 -12.89 -4.87 -14.07
C CYS A 20 -12.48 -6.01 -15.02
N ARG A 21 -12.60 -5.74 -16.32
CA ARG A 21 -12.05 -6.56 -17.39
C ARG A 21 -10.56 -6.27 -17.45
N ALA A 22 -9.75 -7.30 -17.25
CA ALA A 22 -8.35 -7.29 -17.59
C ALA A 22 -8.17 -6.98 -19.08
N GLN A 23 -7.30 -6.03 -19.40
CA GLN A 23 -6.68 -5.89 -20.72
C GLN A 23 -5.29 -5.29 -20.52
N ALA A 24 -4.32 -6.21 -20.50
CA ALA A 24 -2.96 -5.93 -20.88
C ALA A 24 -2.90 -5.81 -22.41
N GLU A 25 -2.08 -4.87 -22.89
CA GLU A 25 -1.23 -4.93 -24.10
C GLU A 25 -1.14 -3.56 -24.78
N GLY A 26 0.10 -3.07 -24.88
CA GLY A 26 0.46 -1.89 -25.65
C GLY A 26 1.71 -1.22 -25.08
N ASP A 27 2.88 -1.48 -25.67
CA ASP A 27 3.58 -0.47 -26.49
C ASP A 27 4.99 -0.92 -26.96
N VAL A 28 5.10 -1.13 -28.28
CA VAL A 28 6.06 -0.55 -29.26
C VAL A 28 7.60 -0.58 -29.00
N VAL A 29 8.30 -1.49 -29.72
CA VAL A 29 9.37 -1.37 -30.78
C VAL A 29 10.40 -0.19 -30.69
N PRO A 30 11.75 -0.31 -30.97
CA PRO A 30 12.47 -0.92 -32.14
C PRO A 30 13.78 -1.68 -31.78
N GLY A 31 14.56 -2.40 -32.62
CA GLY A 31 14.69 -2.65 -34.06
C GLY A 31 16.21 -2.79 -34.38
N ALA A 32 16.66 -3.87 -35.05
CA ALA A 32 17.83 -3.93 -35.97
C ALA A 32 18.37 -5.36 -36.22
N GLY A 33 18.72 -5.67 -37.47
CA GLY A 33 19.86 -6.55 -37.78
C GLY A 33 19.57 -7.87 -38.49
N ARG A 34 19.48 -7.85 -39.83
CA ARG A 34 19.75 -8.99 -40.73
C ARG A 34 21.00 -9.76 -40.30
N ARG A 35 21.02 -11.10 -40.39
CA ARG A 35 21.91 -11.84 -41.32
C ARG A 35 21.29 -13.19 -41.69
N ARG A 36 21.48 -13.54 -42.96
CA ARG A 36 21.11 -14.78 -43.64
C ARG A 36 22.38 -15.62 -43.76
N CYS A 37 22.29 -16.93 -43.57
CA CYS A 37 23.13 -18.03 -44.09
C CYS A 37 22.78 -19.23 -43.19
N GLY A 38 22.25 -20.34 -43.67
CA GLY A 38 22.79 -21.14 -44.76
C GLY A 38 23.08 -22.52 -44.13
N LEU A 39 22.32 -23.52 -44.58
CA LEU A 39 22.67 -24.95 -44.65
C LEU A 39 23.74 -25.47 -43.67
N LEU A 40 23.38 -26.42 -42.79
CA LEU A 40 23.92 -27.78 -42.93
C LEU A 40 23.14 -28.78 -42.08
N ARG A 41 22.59 -29.77 -42.79
CA ARG A 41 22.00 -30.98 -42.26
C ARG A 41 23.15 -31.86 -41.75
N ILE A 42 23.55 -31.70 -40.49
CA ILE A 42 24.63 -32.51 -39.91
C ILE A 42 24.02 -33.81 -39.38
N LYS A 43 24.53 -34.87 -39.99
CA LYS A 43 24.26 -36.29 -39.82
C LYS A 43 24.50 -36.69 -38.35
N MET A 44 23.52 -37.38 -37.77
CA MET A 44 23.71 -38.10 -36.51
C MET A 44 24.83 -39.13 -36.67
N LEU A 45 25.81 -39.11 -35.78
CA LEU A 45 26.71 -40.24 -35.58
C LEU A 45 26.88 -40.50 -34.09
N TRP A 46 26.72 -41.77 -33.76
CA TRP A 46 26.63 -42.39 -32.45
C TRP A 46 27.92 -42.24 -31.66
N PHE A 47 27.83 -41.68 -30.45
CA PHE A 47 28.81 -41.91 -29.39
C PHE A 47 28.03 -42.05 -28.08
N GLN A 48 27.74 -43.29 -27.70
CA GLN A 48 27.08 -43.61 -26.44
C GLN A 48 28.18 -43.99 -25.45
N GLY A 49 28.48 -43.07 -24.53
CA GLY A 49 29.45 -43.23 -23.45
C GLY A 49 29.11 -42.31 -22.28
N ASN A 50 28.99 -42.92 -21.10
CA ASN A 50 28.59 -42.37 -19.80
C ASN A 50 29.32 -41.09 -19.36
N SER A 51 28.62 -40.32 -18.49
CA SER A 51 29.11 -39.33 -17.51
C SER A 51 28.67 -37.89 -17.78
N MET A 52 27.42 -37.56 -17.44
CA MET A 52 27.01 -36.17 -17.18
C MET A 52 25.88 -36.15 -16.15
N GLN A 53 26.22 -36.22 -14.86
CA GLN A 53 25.29 -35.94 -13.76
C GLN A 53 25.88 -34.93 -12.76
N LEU A 54 26.60 -33.91 -13.24
CA LEU A 54 27.14 -32.87 -12.34
C LEU A 54 26.92 -31.41 -12.80
N ALA A 55 26.13 -31.19 -13.85
CA ALA A 55 25.82 -29.84 -14.34
C ALA A 55 24.38 -29.37 -14.02
N LYS A 56 23.61 -30.15 -13.25
CA LYS A 56 22.22 -29.80 -12.91
C LYS A 56 22.06 -29.17 -11.51
N TYR A 57 23.04 -29.32 -10.63
CA TYR A 57 22.94 -28.87 -9.24
C TYR A 57 23.46 -27.45 -8.98
N SER A 58 24.13 -26.82 -9.94
CA SER A 58 24.65 -25.44 -9.79
C SER A 58 23.67 -24.36 -10.25
N PHE A 59 22.85 -24.62 -11.27
CA PHE A 59 21.94 -23.58 -11.81
C PHE A 59 20.70 -23.31 -10.94
N LEU A 60 20.31 -24.27 -10.09
CA LEU A 60 19.15 -24.14 -9.20
C LEU A 60 19.44 -23.32 -7.92
N LEU A 61 20.71 -23.00 -7.63
CA LEU A 61 21.08 -22.20 -6.46
C LEU A 61 21.07 -20.68 -6.75
N PHE A 62 21.00 -20.27 -8.03
CA PHE A 62 21.12 -18.86 -8.42
C PHE A 62 19.77 -18.12 -8.63
N LEU A 63 18.63 -18.82 -8.55
CA LEU A 63 17.31 -18.23 -8.80
C LEU A 63 16.43 -18.05 -7.54
N ARG A 64 16.97 -18.27 -6.34
CA ARG A 64 16.19 -18.27 -5.09
C ARG A 64 16.46 -17.06 -4.19
N ASN A 65 16.46 -15.84 -4.72
CA ASN A 65 16.60 -14.63 -3.90
C ASN A 65 15.91 -13.38 -4.47
N LEU A 66 14.81 -13.53 -5.21
CA LEU A 66 13.81 -12.44 -5.30
C LEU A 66 12.76 -12.71 -4.21
N SER A 67 13.15 -12.47 -2.97
CA SER A 67 12.18 -12.33 -1.88
C SER A 67 11.47 -11.00 -2.15
N ALA A 68 10.28 -11.05 -2.73
CA ALA A 68 9.40 -9.90 -2.81
C ALA A 68 9.06 -9.50 -1.37
N SER A 69 9.85 -8.59 -0.78
CA SER A 69 9.58 -8.10 0.58
C SER A 69 8.20 -7.47 0.52
N LYS A 70 7.25 -8.09 1.20
CA LYS A 70 5.89 -7.58 1.31
C LYS A 70 5.96 -6.29 2.11
N THR A 71 6.09 -5.14 1.45
CA THR A 71 6.17 -3.84 2.12
C THR A 71 4.82 -3.56 2.78
N VAL A 72 4.76 -3.69 4.10
CA VAL A 72 3.55 -3.35 4.86
C VAL A 72 3.59 -1.85 5.08
N LEU A 73 2.61 -1.13 4.56
CA LEU A 73 2.53 0.31 4.80
C LEU A 73 2.27 0.55 6.29
N PRO A 74 2.99 1.49 6.92
CA PRO A 74 2.79 1.81 8.31
C PRO A 74 1.40 2.42 8.52
N VAL A 75 0.80 2.15 9.67
CA VAL A 75 -0.53 2.67 10.04
C VAL A 75 -0.34 3.93 10.88
N LEU A 76 -0.85 5.06 10.39
CA LEU A 76 -0.89 6.33 11.11
C LEU A 76 -2.29 6.53 11.69
N THR A 77 -2.44 6.37 13.00
CA THR A 77 -3.69 6.61 13.71
C THR A 77 -3.78 8.07 14.13
N LEU A 78 -4.79 8.78 13.64
CA LEU A 78 -5.15 10.15 14.02
C LEU A 78 -6.33 10.09 15.00
N PHE A 79 -6.11 10.59 16.21
CA PHE A 79 -7.18 10.81 17.17
C PHE A 79 -7.81 12.18 16.92
N THR A 80 -9.12 12.19 16.72
CA THR A 80 -9.92 13.38 16.38
C THR A 80 -11.18 13.47 17.24
N LYS A 81 -11.85 14.63 17.18
CA LYS A 81 -13.08 14.94 17.90
C LYS A 81 -13.84 16.01 17.11
N ASP A 82 -15.17 15.94 17.09
CA ASP A 82 -15.99 17.01 16.54
C ASP A 82 -16.50 17.96 17.65
N PRO A 83 -16.49 19.30 17.43
CA PRO A 83 -15.81 20.04 16.36
C PRO A 83 -14.32 20.31 16.67
N CYS A 84 -13.41 20.15 15.69
CA CYS A 84 -11.97 20.39 15.86
C CYS A 84 -11.29 20.99 14.60
N PRO A 85 -11.11 22.32 14.53
CA PRO A 85 -10.47 22.96 13.37
C PRO A 85 -9.00 22.57 13.19
N LEU A 86 -8.29 22.27 14.28
CA LEU A 86 -6.89 21.81 14.23
C LEU A 86 -6.76 20.42 13.58
N CYS A 87 -7.80 19.61 13.69
CA CYS A 87 -7.83 18.27 13.11
C CYS A 87 -8.01 18.36 11.59
N ASP A 88 -8.80 19.31 11.10
CA ASP A 88 -8.99 19.57 9.68
C ASP A 88 -7.70 20.06 9.02
N GLU A 89 -7.02 21.04 9.64
CA GLU A 89 -5.71 21.53 9.16
C GLU A 89 -4.68 20.38 9.11
N ALA A 90 -4.68 19.51 10.12
CA ALA A 90 -3.78 18.36 10.12
C ALA A 90 -4.06 17.36 8.99
N LYS A 91 -5.34 17.13 8.63
CA LYS A 91 -5.72 16.25 7.52
C LYS A 91 -5.22 16.79 6.19
N GLU A 92 -5.36 18.10 5.97
CA GLU A 92 -4.86 18.77 4.76
C GLU A 92 -3.34 18.61 4.59
N ILE A 93 -2.57 18.76 5.68
CA ILE A 93 -1.11 18.56 5.65
C ILE A 93 -0.75 17.10 5.34
N LEU A 94 -1.59 16.14 5.73
CA LEU A 94 -1.36 14.72 5.53
C LEU A 94 -1.82 14.19 4.17
N GLU A 95 -2.73 14.89 3.46
CA GLU A 95 -3.19 14.54 2.11
C GLU A 95 -2.07 14.07 1.17
N PRO A 96 -0.96 14.81 0.97
CA PRO A 96 0.10 14.39 0.04
C PRO A 96 0.82 13.11 0.47
N TYR A 97 0.77 12.75 1.75
CA TYR A 97 1.49 11.61 2.30
C TYR A 97 0.64 10.34 2.46
N LYS A 98 -0.67 10.41 2.19
CA LYS A 98 -1.59 9.25 2.28
C LYS A 98 -1.19 8.04 1.44
N ASN A 99 -0.35 8.22 0.42
CA ASN A 99 0.17 7.11 -0.40
C ASN A 99 1.30 6.33 0.29
N ARG A 100 1.90 6.87 1.35
CA ARG A 100 3.05 6.27 2.05
C ARG A 100 2.69 5.58 3.37
N PHE A 101 1.49 5.81 3.89
CA PHE A 101 0.98 5.21 5.11
C PHE A 101 -0.53 5.02 5.00
N ILE A 102 -1.08 4.17 5.85
CA ILE A 102 -2.53 3.99 5.97
C ILE A 102 -3.02 4.94 7.06
N LEU A 103 -3.83 5.94 6.70
CA LEU A 103 -4.45 6.83 7.69
C LEU A 103 -5.64 6.14 8.34
N GLN A 104 -5.63 6.03 9.67
CA GLN A 104 -6.73 5.53 10.46
C GLN A 104 -7.25 6.65 11.35
N GLU A 105 -8.51 7.02 11.19
CA GLU A 105 -9.14 8.05 12.02
C GLU A 105 -9.88 7.37 13.19
N VAL A 106 -9.65 7.87 14.40
CA VAL A 106 -10.32 7.40 15.61
C VAL A 106 -10.97 8.59 16.28
N ASP A 107 -12.30 8.59 16.29
CA ASP A 107 -13.08 9.56 17.04
C ASP A 107 -13.09 9.19 18.52
N ILE A 108 -12.53 10.06 19.36
CA ILE A 108 -12.45 9.85 20.80
C ILE A 108 -13.75 10.21 21.52
N THR A 109 -14.73 10.83 20.85
CA THR A 109 -16.03 11.15 21.47
C THR A 109 -16.93 9.92 21.63
N LEU A 110 -16.64 8.85 20.89
CA LEU A 110 -17.38 7.60 20.98
C LEU A 110 -17.15 6.93 22.35
N PRO A 111 -18.19 6.35 22.97
CA PRO A 111 -18.09 5.73 24.29
C PRO A 111 -17.10 4.55 24.31
N GLU A 112 -16.95 3.86 23.19
CA GLU A 112 -15.96 2.77 22.98
C GLU A 112 -14.52 3.24 23.18
N ASN A 113 -14.25 4.52 22.90
CA ASN A 113 -12.94 5.16 22.99
C ASN A 113 -12.78 6.08 24.21
N SER A 114 -13.66 5.95 25.22
CA SER A 114 -13.64 6.77 26.45
C SER A 114 -12.26 6.80 27.13
N ALA A 115 -11.52 5.69 27.10
CA ALA A 115 -10.14 5.62 27.61
C ALA A 115 -9.17 6.59 26.90
N TRP A 116 -9.36 6.83 25.61
CA TRP A 116 -8.59 7.81 24.84
C TRP A 116 -9.08 9.23 25.08
N TYR A 117 -10.39 9.42 25.25
CA TYR A 117 -10.97 10.71 25.61
C TYR A 117 -10.34 11.28 26.87
N GLU A 118 -10.28 10.50 27.95
CA GLU A 118 -9.73 10.97 29.22
C GLU A 118 -8.25 11.36 29.13
N ARG A 119 -7.48 10.64 28.30
CA ARG A 119 -6.05 10.87 28.11
C ARG A 119 -5.74 12.06 27.21
N TYR A 120 -6.49 12.23 26.13
CA TYR A 120 -6.11 13.14 25.04
C TYR A 120 -7.10 14.28 24.80
N LYS A 121 -8.17 14.43 25.59
CA LYS A 121 -9.18 15.50 25.44
C LYS A 121 -8.63 16.92 25.26
N PHE A 122 -7.43 17.20 25.78
CA PHE A 122 -6.78 18.52 25.69
C PHE A 122 -5.60 18.56 24.71
N ASP A 123 -5.16 17.41 24.18
CA ASP A 123 -3.96 17.28 23.35
C ASP A 123 -4.26 16.92 21.87
N ILE A 124 -5.54 16.90 21.48
CA ILE A 124 -6.01 16.62 20.13
C ILE A 124 -5.53 17.73 19.16
N PRO A 125 -5.00 17.41 17.96
CA PRO A 125 -4.85 16.08 17.37
C PRO A 125 -3.60 15.33 17.86
N VAL A 126 -3.77 14.03 18.12
CA VAL A 126 -2.68 13.11 18.50
C VAL A 126 -2.45 12.09 17.38
N PHE A 127 -1.18 11.80 17.09
CA PHE A 127 -0.76 10.90 16.02
C PHE A 127 0.02 9.72 16.59
N HIS A 128 -0.43 8.51 16.30
CA HIS A 128 0.30 7.28 16.56
C HIS A 128 0.75 6.63 15.26
N LEU A 129 1.99 6.19 15.18
CA LEU A 129 2.54 5.43 14.05
C LEU A 129 2.78 3.99 14.49
N ASN A 130 2.12 3.03 13.86
CA ASN A 130 2.13 1.61 14.24
C ASN A 130 1.83 1.40 15.73
N GLY A 131 0.87 2.17 16.27
CA GLY A 131 0.49 2.14 17.69
C GLY A 131 1.46 2.85 18.65
N GLN A 132 2.55 3.44 18.16
CA GLN A 132 3.48 4.22 18.97
C GLN A 132 3.20 5.72 18.86
N PHE A 133 3.25 6.44 19.97
CA PHE A 133 3.09 7.89 19.96
C PHE A 133 4.17 8.57 19.11
N LEU A 134 3.75 9.40 18.15
CA LEU A 134 4.63 10.14 17.24
C LEU A 134 4.69 11.62 17.61
N MET A 135 3.53 12.28 17.64
CA MET A 135 3.40 13.72 17.85
C MET A 135 1.97 14.10 18.24
N MET A 136 1.79 15.32 18.76
CA MET A 136 0.49 15.88 19.15
C MET A 136 0.44 17.39 18.87
N HIS A 137 -0.76 17.98 18.91
CA HIS A 137 -1.11 19.39 18.68
C HIS A 137 -0.85 19.91 17.25
N ARG A 138 0.31 19.58 16.65
CA ARG A 138 0.71 20.05 15.32
C ARG A 138 1.45 18.97 14.52
N VAL A 139 1.13 18.90 13.24
CA VAL A 139 1.81 18.00 12.29
C VAL A 139 3.22 18.52 12.02
N ASN A 140 4.22 17.71 12.37
CA ASN A 140 5.62 17.99 12.07
C ASN A 140 6.09 17.07 10.93
N ILE A 141 6.05 17.58 9.71
CA ILE A 141 6.39 16.83 8.49
C ILE A 141 7.78 16.20 8.59
N SER A 142 8.79 16.98 9.04
CA SER A 142 10.16 16.47 9.17
C SER A 142 10.29 15.33 10.18
N LYS A 143 9.44 15.27 11.21
CA LYS A 143 9.43 14.15 12.17
C LYS A 143 8.77 12.93 11.55
N LEU A 144 7.65 13.13 10.86
CA LEU A 144 6.92 12.08 10.15
C LEU A 144 7.82 11.41 9.12
N GLU A 145 8.47 12.19 8.25
CA GLU A 145 9.37 11.67 7.21
C GLU A 145 10.53 10.85 7.77
N LYS A 146 11.18 11.35 8.84
CA LYS A 146 12.26 10.62 9.51
C LYS A 146 11.80 9.28 10.07
N GLN A 147 10.59 9.21 10.62
CA GLN A 147 10.05 7.95 11.14
C GLN A 147 9.64 7.00 10.01
N LEU A 148 9.00 7.50 8.95
CA LEU A 148 8.67 6.68 7.77
C LEU A 148 9.94 6.08 7.14
N GLN A 149 10.98 6.88 6.94
CA GLN A 149 12.26 6.41 6.40
C GLN A 149 12.92 5.36 7.31
N LYS A 150 12.81 5.52 8.63
CA LYS A 150 13.34 4.55 9.59
C LYS A 150 12.62 3.21 9.49
N LEU A 151 11.30 3.21 9.28
CA LEU A 151 10.51 2.00 9.11
C LEU A 151 10.85 1.29 7.79
N GLU A 152 10.99 2.03 6.69
CA GLU A 152 11.44 1.49 5.40
C GLU A 152 12.80 0.77 5.50
N GLN A 153 13.74 1.32 6.29
CA GLN A 153 15.05 0.70 6.55
C GLN A 153 15.02 -0.48 7.52
N GLN A 154 13.98 -0.61 8.34
CA GLN A 154 13.80 -1.74 9.25
C GLN A 154 13.22 -2.94 8.50
N ASP A 155 12.25 -2.71 7.62
CA ASP A 155 11.65 -3.76 6.79
C ASP A 155 12.65 -4.38 5.80
N ALA A 156 13.66 -3.62 5.35
CA ALA A 156 14.71 -4.14 4.47
C ALA A 156 15.75 -5.05 5.18
N ARG A 157 15.72 -5.13 6.52
CA ARG A 157 16.69 -5.89 7.33
C ARG A 157 16.13 -7.17 7.95
N GLY A 158 14.82 -7.39 7.86
CA GLY A 158 14.13 -8.60 8.33
C GLY A 158 13.83 -9.57 7.20
#